data_AF-A0A927FJ99-F1
#
_entry.id   AF-A0A927FJ99-F1
#
_cell.length_a   1.000
_cell.length_b   1.000
_cell.length_c   1.000
_cell.angle_alpha   90.00
_cell.angle_beta   90.00
_cell.angle_gamma   90.00
#
_symmetry.space_group_name_H-M   'P 1'
#
loop_
_entity.id
_entity.type
_entity.pdbx_description
1 polymer ?
#
loop_
_entity_poly.entity_id
_entity_poly.type
_entity_poly.pdbx_seq_one_letter_code
_entity_poly.pdbx_strand_id
1 'polypeptide(L)'
;MTGDAHPMWLPDEVWRPLGSRRVLLAADLDDAVVRTVHAELSNATSRWGGSLTVADERTSVDEHDVVLAVVTHAAGRGTIAARDEHPCAAPWAPAVRTALGDRMTIDAGAPLQDGMFGIGRPTGVTTVLAAPGAALLHGLRTLVRQGEVAFVGTDDLLWDLPAQPVRRLDH
;
A
#
# COMPACT_ATOMS: atom_id res chain seq x y z
N MET A 1 22.13 -14.31 -27.02
CA MET A 1 21.29 -15.13 -26.12
C MET A 1 21.52 -14.65 -24.69
N THR A 2 20.78 -13.66 -24.24
CA THR A 2 20.59 -13.42 -22.81
C THR A 2 19.66 -14.51 -22.32
N GLY A 3 20.15 -15.47 -21.54
CA GLY A 3 19.28 -16.44 -20.88
C GLY A 3 18.37 -15.66 -19.94
N ASP A 4 17.06 -15.90 -20.01
CA ASP A 4 16.12 -15.28 -19.09
C ASP A 4 16.55 -15.61 -17.66
N ALA A 5 16.66 -14.59 -16.83
CA ALA A 5 16.97 -14.77 -15.42
C ALA A 5 15.84 -15.60 -14.79
N HIS A 6 16.20 -16.67 -14.07
CA HIS A 6 15.22 -17.49 -13.36
C HIS A 6 14.45 -16.62 -12.35
N PRO A 7 13.10 -16.67 -12.29
CA PRO A 7 12.27 -15.76 -11.50
C PRO A 7 12.42 -15.93 -9.97
N MET A 8 13.20 -16.94 -9.54
CA MET A 8 13.42 -17.29 -8.15
C MET A 8 12.10 -17.41 -7.38
N TRP A 9 11.89 -16.58 -6.36
CA TRP A 9 10.73 -16.64 -5.48
C TRP A 9 9.55 -15.77 -5.96
N LEU A 10 9.70 -15.05 -7.08
CA LEU A 10 8.69 -14.12 -7.59
C LEU A 10 8.32 -14.41 -9.06
N PRO A 11 7.73 -15.59 -9.37
CA PRO A 11 7.23 -15.88 -10.70
C PRO A 11 6.01 -15.02 -11.04
N ASP A 12 5.77 -14.75 -12.33
CA ASP A 12 4.73 -13.82 -12.79
C ASP A 12 3.32 -14.15 -12.26
N GLU A 13 3.04 -15.45 -12.03
CA GLU A 13 1.76 -15.94 -11.55
C GLU A 13 1.41 -15.46 -10.13
N VAL A 14 2.40 -15.14 -9.29
CA VAL A 14 2.13 -14.61 -7.93
C VAL A 14 1.45 -13.25 -7.96
N TRP A 15 1.58 -12.52 -9.07
CA TRP A 15 0.94 -11.22 -9.26
C TRP A 15 -0.53 -11.33 -9.65
N ARG A 16 -0.99 -12.50 -10.13
CA ARG A 16 -2.36 -12.66 -10.66
C ARG A 16 -3.47 -12.21 -9.69
N PRO A 17 -3.44 -12.56 -8.38
CA PRO A 17 -4.49 -12.14 -7.46
C PRO A 17 -4.65 -10.63 -7.35
N LEU A 18 -3.53 -9.88 -7.33
CA LEU A 18 -3.51 -8.41 -7.30
C LEU A 18 -3.76 -7.80 -8.67
N GLY A 19 -3.11 -8.34 -9.72
CA GLY A 19 -3.19 -7.85 -11.08
C GLY A 19 -4.57 -8.03 -11.73
N SER A 20 -5.46 -8.85 -11.16
CA SER A 20 -6.83 -9.00 -11.66
C SER A 20 -7.80 -7.98 -11.03
N ARG A 21 -7.30 -6.99 -10.25
CA ARG A 21 -8.11 -6.07 -9.44
C ARG A 21 -8.04 -4.63 -9.93
N ARG A 22 -8.99 -3.82 -9.45
CA ARG A 22 -8.99 -2.37 -9.61
C ARG A 22 -8.16 -1.77 -8.47
N VAL A 23 -6.95 -1.31 -8.80
CA VAL A 23 -5.97 -0.82 -7.83
C VAL A 23 -5.90 0.70 -7.86
N LEU A 24 -5.94 1.32 -6.68
CA LEU A 24 -5.68 2.73 -6.45
C LEU A 24 -4.29 2.93 -5.83
N LEU A 25 -3.45 3.73 -6.46
CA LEU A 25 -2.16 4.18 -5.91
C LEU A 25 -2.28 5.63 -5.45
N ALA A 26 -2.25 5.84 -4.14
CA ALA A 26 -2.38 7.12 -3.46
C ALA A 26 -1.01 7.57 -2.94
N ALA A 27 -0.13 8.01 -3.84
CA ALA A 27 1.23 8.39 -3.54
C ALA A 27 1.80 9.32 -4.62
N ASP A 28 2.84 10.09 -4.27
CA ASP A 28 3.52 10.99 -5.20
C ASP A 28 4.46 10.21 -6.15
N LEU A 29 4.29 10.41 -7.46
CA LEU A 29 5.14 9.79 -8.48
C LEU A 29 6.51 10.47 -8.64
N ASP A 30 6.79 11.57 -7.94
CA ASP A 30 8.14 12.15 -7.89
C ASP A 30 9.12 11.27 -7.10
N ASP A 31 8.63 10.42 -6.20
CA ASP A 31 9.44 9.41 -5.50
C ASP A 31 9.80 8.23 -6.44
N ALA A 32 11.10 7.97 -6.61
CA ALA A 32 11.61 6.91 -7.48
C ALA A 32 11.16 5.50 -7.06
N VAL A 33 10.96 5.25 -5.77
CA VAL A 33 10.44 3.97 -5.28
C VAL A 33 8.93 3.87 -5.57
N VAL A 34 8.19 4.96 -5.42
CA VAL A 34 6.76 4.97 -5.80
C VAL A 34 6.59 4.74 -7.30
N ARG A 35 7.46 5.30 -8.16
CA ARG A 35 7.46 4.96 -9.60
C ARG A 35 7.73 3.49 -9.86
N THR A 36 8.55 2.85 -9.04
CA THR A 36 8.78 1.40 -9.12
C THR A 36 7.50 0.64 -8.76
N VAL A 37 6.84 1.00 -7.65
CA VAL A 37 5.53 0.43 -7.27
C VAL A 37 4.50 0.61 -8.40
N HIS A 38 4.40 1.82 -8.98
CA HIS A 38 3.53 2.10 -10.11
C HIS A 38 3.83 1.20 -11.32
N ALA A 39 5.10 1.01 -11.67
CA ALA A 39 5.50 0.17 -12.80
C ALA A 39 5.14 -1.31 -12.58
N GLU A 40 5.38 -1.83 -11.37
CA GLU A 40 5.01 -3.21 -11.01
C GLU A 40 3.49 -3.42 -11.07
N LEU A 41 2.70 -2.49 -10.51
CA LEU A 41 1.24 -2.52 -10.57
C LEU A 41 0.72 -2.40 -12.01
N SER A 42 1.30 -1.51 -12.83
CA SER A 42 0.93 -1.35 -14.25
C SER A 42 1.20 -2.63 -15.04
N ASN A 43 2.34 -3.28 -14.80
CA ASN A 43 2.68 -4.54 -15.45
C ASN A 43 1.73 -5.66 -15.02
N ALA A 44 1.49 -5.81 -13.71
CA ALA A 44 0.59 -6.83 -13.19
C ALA A 44 -0.85 -6.66 -13.70
N THR A 45 -1.39 -5.45 -13.66
CA THR A 45 -2.76 -5.15 -14.08
C THR A 45 -2.97 -5.31 -15.58
N SER A 46 -2.02 -4.85 -16.40
CA SER A 46 -2.09 -5.04 -17.86
C SER A 46 -2.01 -6.51 -18.26
N ARG A 47 -1.25 -7.34 -17.54
CA ARG A 47 -1.13 -8.77 -17.81
C ARG A 47 -2.35 -9.59 -17.39
N TRP A 48 -2.96 -9.25 -16.26
CA TRP A 48 -4.00 -10.07 -15.62
C TRP A 48 -5.41 -9.49 -15.72
N GLY A 49 -5.58 -8.34 -16.40
CA GLY A 49 -6.89 -7.77 -16.76
C GLY A 49 -7.52 -6.87 -15.70
N GLY A 50 -6.76 -6.47 -14.67
CA GLY A 50 -7.16 -5.45 -13.71
C GLY A 50 -6.99 -4.03 -14.26
N SER A 51 -7.03 -3.05 -13.36
CA SER A 51 -6.79 -1.64 -13.70
C SER A 51 -5.99 -0.95 -12.60
N LEU A 52 -5.25 0.09 -12.99
CA LEU A 52 -4.50 0.95 -12.08
C LEU A 52 -4.96 2.40 -12.23
N THR A 53 -5.31 3.03 -11.12
CA THR A 53 -5.59 4.46 -11.01
C THR A 53 -4.56 5.10 -10.09
N VAL A 54 -3.99 6.22 -10.48
CA VAL A 54 -3.21 7.08 -9.58
C VAL A 54 -4.15 8.12 -8.99
N ALA A 55 -4.18 8.21 -7.67
CA ALA A 55 -5.15 9.04 -6.97
C ALA A 55 -4.90 10.54 -7.17
N ASP A 56 -5.98 11.26 -7.40
CA ASP A 56 -6.06 12.72 -7.34
C ASP A 56 -7.15 13.16 -6.34
N GLU A 57 -7.44 14.46 -6.29
CA GLU A 57 -8.45 15.04 -5.39
C GLU A 57 -9.88 14.54 -5.65
N ARG A 58 -10.16 13.99 -6.83
CA ARG A 58 -11.50 13.58 -7.28
C ARG A 58 -11.69 12.07 -7.22
N THR A 59 -10.64 11.33 -6.94
CA THR A 59 -10.67 9.88 -6.99
C THR A 59 -11.51 9.31 -5.84
N SER A 60 -12.51 8.50 -6.17
CA SER A 60 -13.29 7.73 -5.19
C SER A 60 -12.66 6.37 -4.95
N VAL A 61 -12.83 5.81 -3.74
CA VAL A 61 -12.38 4.46 -3.39
C VAL A 61 -13.40 3.39 -3.75
N ASP A 62 -14.67 3.73 -3.91
CA ASP A 62 -15.75 2.75 -4.16
C ASP A 62 -15.56 1.98 -5.48
N GLU A 63 -14.73 2.52 -6.37
CA GLU A 63 -14.39 1.92 -7.65
C GLU A 63 -13.16 0.99 -7.60
N HIS A 64 -12.56 0.79 -6.42
CA HIS A 64 -11.31 0.06 -6.27
C HIS A 64 -11.43 -1.06 -5.24
N ASP A 65 -10.73 -2.15 -5.51
CA ASP A 65 -10.67 -3.31 -4.61
C ASP A 65 -9.44 -3.24 -3.71
N VAL A 66 -8.42 -2.46 -4.11
CA VAL A 66 -7.13 -2.32 -3.43
C VAL A 66 -6.68 -0.86 -3.41
N VAL A 67 -6.20 -0.39 -2.26
CA VAL A 67 -5.58 0.94 -2.09
C VAL A 67 -4.16 0.77 -1.56
N LEU A 68 -3.19 1.37 -2.23
CA LEU A 68 -1.81 1.50 -1.75
C LEU A 68 -1.53 2.98 -1.51
N ALA A 69 -1.28 3.38 -0.27
CA ALA A 69 -1.14 4.78 0.09
C ALA A 69 0.15 5.09 0.86
N VAL A 70 0.79 6.20 0.49
CA VAL A 70 1.82 6.83 1.31
C VAL A 70 1.16 7.88 2.19
N VAL A 71 1.35 7.76 3.50
CA VAL A 71 0.83 8.68 4.53
C VAL A 71 1.92 8.96 5.55
N THR A 72 1.95 10.16 6.14
CA THR A 72 2.98 10.50 7.13
C THR A 72 2.56 10.13 8.55
N HIS A 73 1.31 10.40 8.89
CA HIS A 73 0.76 10.19 10.23
C HIS A 73 -0.40 9.22 10.12
N ALA A 74 -0.55 8.32 11.09
CA ALA A 74 -1.77 7.55 11.23
C ALA A 74 -2.01 7.15 12.68
N ALA A 75 -3.27 7.20 13.10
CA ALA A 75 -3.68 6.77 14.43
C ALA A 75 -5.01 6.02 14.38
N GLY A 76 -5.17 5.03 15.27
CA GLY A 76 -6.46 4.40 15.50
C GLY A 76 -7.46 5.40 16.08
N ARG A 77 -8.68 5.46 15.53
CA ARG A 77 -9.72 6.35 16.08
C ARG A 77 -10.02 5.98 17.54
N GLY A 78 -10.28 6.99 18.37
CA GLY A 78 -10.55 6.82 19.80
C GLY A 78 -9.30 6.57 20.67
N THR A 79 -8.10 6.50 20.08
CA THR A 79 -6.85 6.50 20.85
C THR A 79 -6.47 7.91 21.30
N ILE A 80 -5.63 8.02 22.34
CA ILE A 80 -5.10 9.31 22.80
C ILE A 80 -4.29 9.98 21.68
N ALA A 81 -3.52 9.20 20.93
CA ALA A 81 -2.70 9.69 19.82
C ALA A 81 -3.53 10.38 18.72
N ALA A 82 -4.78 9.95 18.51
CA ALA A 82 -5.65 10.57 17.52
C ALA A 82 -6.08 12.01 17.86
N ARG A 83 -5.75 12.52 19.05
CA ARG A 83 -5.99 13.92 19.45
C ARG A 83 -4.95 14.89 18.88
N ASP A 84 -3.78 14.39 18.50
CA ASP A 84 -2.71 15.21 17.95
C ASP A 84 -2.89 15.32 16.43
N GLU A 85 -3.66 16.32 16.01
CA GLU A 85 -3.96 16.59 14.60
C GLU A 85 -2.73 17.07 13.83
N HIS A 86 -2.50 16.46 12.68
CA HIS A 86 -1.43 16.75 11.72
C HIS A 86 -2.03 16.76 10.31
N PRO A 87 -2.58 17.90 9.84
CA PRO A 87 -3.29 17.98 8.58
C PRO A 87 -2.49 17.41 7.40
N CYS A 88 -3.06 16.41 6.72
CA CYS A 88 -2.49 15.84 5.51
C CYS A 88 -2.93 16.68 4.30
N ALA A 89 -1.99 17.39 3.67
CA ALA A 89 -2.23 18.18 2.46
C ALA A 89 -2.25 17.33 1.18
N ALA A 90 -2.08 16.02 1.27
CA ALA A 90 -2.02 15.16 0.10
C ALA A 90 -3.38 15.14 -0.63
N PRO A 91 -3.41 15.27 -1.96
CA PRO A 91 -4.66 15.35 -2.72
C PRO A 91 -5.52 14.09 -2.58
N TRP A 92 -4.89 12.94 -2.36
CA TRP A 92 -5.56 11.64 -2.16
C TRP A 92 -6.06 11.40 -0.73
N ALA A 93 -5.84 12.32 0.21
CA ALA A 93 -6.23 12.11 1.61
C ALA A 93 -7.73 11.79 1.81
N PRO A 94 -8.70 12.40 1.08
CA PRO A 94 -10.10 12.01 1.18
C PRO A 94 -10.35 10.55 0.80
N ALA A 95 -9.76 10.08 -0.31
CA ALA A 95 -9.89 8.70 -0.76
C ALA A 95 -9.35 7.73 0.31
N VAL A 96 -8.13 7.96 0.80
CA VAL A 96 -7.54 7.07 1.81
C VAL A 96 -8.33 7.08 3.12
N ARG A 97 -8.91 8.22 3.55
CA ARG A 97 -9.82 8.25 4.71
C ARG A 97 -11.07 7.40 4.48
N THR A 98 -11.67 7.44 3.29
CA THR A 98 -12.81 6.60 2.94
C THR A 98 -12.45 5.10 3.02
N ALA A 99 -11.30 4.69 2.49
CA ALA A 99 -10.82 3.31 2.55
C ALA A 99 -10.64 2.80 3.99
N LEU A 100 -10.22 3.68 4.91
CA LEU A 100 -9.97 3.32 6.30
C LEU A 100 -11.23 3.36 7.18
N GLY A 101 -12.26 4.08 6.74
CA GLY A 101 -13.49 4.30 7.48
C GLY A 101 -13.23 4.84 8.90
N ASP A 102 -13.95 4.31 9.88
CA ASP A 102 -13.83 4.71 11.29
C ASP A 102 -12.71 3.99 12.05
N ARG A 103 -11.88 3.16 11.40
CA ARG A 103 -10.84 2.40 12.09
C ARG A 103 -9.62 3.25 12.39
N MET A 104 -9.22 4.11 11.45
CA MET A 104 -8.04 4.96 11.58
C MET A 104 -8.23 6.34 10.93
N THR A 105 -7.31 7.26 11.24
CA THR A 105 -7.18 8.56 10.58
C THR A 105 -5.72 8.76 10.15
N ILE A 106 -5.47 9.46 9.02
CA ILE A 106 -4.15 9.60 8.36
C ILE A 106 -3.53 11.00 8.50
N ASP A 107 -4.06 11.75 9.45
CA ASP A 107 -3.79 13.15 9.73
C ASP A 107 -3.75 13.37 11.26
N ALA A 108 -3.40 12.33 12.00
CA ALA A 108 -3.23 12.42 13.45
C ALA A 108 -2.21 11.41 13.97
N GLY A 109 -1.75 11.67 15.19
CA GLY A 109 -0.81 10.82 15.91
C GLY A 109 0.64 11.07 15.54
N ALA A 110 1.52 10.23 16.09
CA ALA A 110 2.94 10.25 15.79
C ALA A 110 3.21 9.84 14.33
N PRO A 111 4.28 10.35 13.71
CA PRO A 111 4.67 9.92 12.37
C PRO A 111 4.94 8.41 12.35
N LEU A 112 4.58 7.78 11.22
CA LEU A 112 4.92 6.38 10.98
C LEU A 112 6.44 6.23 10.91
N GLN A 113 6.95 5.14 11.49
CA GLN A 113 8.38 4.87 11.54
C GLN A 113 8.93 4.46 10.17
N ASP A 114 10.20 4.73 9.92
CA ASP A 114 10.85 4.34 8.67
C ASP A 114 10.76 2.83 8.42
N GLY A 115 10.22 2.46 7.27
CA GLY A 115 10.04 1.05 6.89
C GLY A 115 8.74 0.42 7.41
N MET A 116 7.95 1.17 8.19
CA MET A 116 6.66 0.72 8.71
C MET A 116 5.60 0.71 7.61
N PHE A 117 4.88 -0.40 7.51
CA PHE A 117 3.68 -0.48 6.68
C PHE A 117 2.58 -1.26 7.40
N GLY A 118 1.33 -0.98 7.06
CA GLY A 118 0.15 -1.69 7.55
C GLY A 118 -0.62 -2.30 6.40
N ILE A 119 -1.13 -3.52 6.57
CA ILE A 119 -2.00 -4.19 5.59
C ILE A 119 -3.26 -4.69 6.30
N GLY A 120 -4.41 -4.48 5.68
CA GLY A 120 -5.69 -4.93 6.21
C GLY A 120 -6.79 -4.68 5.20
N ARG A 121 -8.04 -4.97 5.57
CA ARG A 121 -9.20 -4.77 4.70
C ARG A 121 -10.28 -3.89 5.33
N PRO A 122 -9.94 -2.68 5.81
CA PRO A 122 -10.94 -1.77 6.36
C PRO A 122 -12.01 -1.51 5.29
N THR A 123 -13.27 -1.45 5.75
CA THR A 123 -14.45 -1.21 4.89
C THR A 123 -14.59 -2.17 3.70
N GLY A 124 -13.97 -3.35 3.73
CA GLY A 124 -13.99 -4.30 2.63
C GLY A 124 -13.02 -3.99 1.47
N VAL A 125 -12.12 -3.01 1.61
CA VAL A 125 -11.11 -2.64 0.62
C VAL A 125 -9.72 -2.97 1.13
N THR A 126 -8.96 -3.76 0.37
CA THR A 126 -7.61 -4.17 0.81
C THR A 126 -6.69 -2.96 0.76
N THR A 127 -6.22 -2.51 1.92
CA THR A 127 -5.48 -1.27 2.08
C THR A 127 -4.06 -1.56 2.57
N VAL A 128 -3.08 -0.99 1.88
CA VAL A 128 -1.68 -0.90 2.31
C VAL A 128 -1.39 0.55 2.64
N LEU A 129 -1.04 0.83 3.90
CA LEU A 129 -0.54 2.14 4.34
C LEU A 129 0.95 2.06 4.61
N ALA A 130 1.70 3.08 4.21
CA ALA A 130 3.14 3.09 4.46
C ALA A 130 3.72 4.51 4.57
N ALA A 131 4.86 4.62 5.25
CA ALA A 131 5.74 5.78 5.18
C ALA A 131 7.19 5.33 5.33
N PRO A 132 8.15 5.82 4.51
CA PRO A 132 8.04 6.50 3.21
C PRO A 132 7.79 5.50 2.05
N GLY A 133 8.02 5.89 0.79
CA GLY A 133 7.81 5.05 -0.40
C GLY A 133 8.53 3.68 -0.37
N ALA A 134 9.69 3.59 0.30
CA ALA A 134 10.38 2.32 0.55
C ALA A 134 9.51 1.29 1.31
N ALA A 135 8.77 1.75 2.32
CA ALA A 135 7.86 0.91 3.07
C ALA A 135 6.66 0.47 2.21
N LEU A 136 6.22 1.31 1.26
CA LEU A 136 5.15 0.95 0.32
C LEU A 136 5.54 -0.23 -0.56
N LEU A 137 6.77 -0.25 -1.07
CA LEU A 137 7.29 -1.37 -1.85
C LEU A 137 7.36 -2.67 -1.02
N HIS A 138 7.69 -2.58 0.26
CA HIS A 138 7.66 -3.73 1.17
C HIS A 138 6.22 -4.21 1.41
N GLY A 139 5.28 -3.28 1.62
CA GLY A 139 3.85 -3.57 1.74
C GLY A 139 3.29 -4.26 0.49
N LEU A 140 3.61 -3.75 -0.71
CA LEU A 140 3.24 -4.38 -1.98
C LEU A 140 3.75 -5.83 -2.06
N ARG A 141 5.03 -6.07 -1.77
CA ARG A 141 5.60 -7.42 -1.83
C ARG A 141 4.98 -8.37 -0.81
N THR A 142 4.60 -7.87 0.36
CA THR A 142 3.86 -8.65 1.35
C THR A 142 2.44 -8.95 0.87
N LEU A 143 1.74 -7.99 0.28
CA LEU A 143 0.43 -8.19 -0.32
C LEU A 143 0.46 -9.27 -1.43
N VAL A 144 1.43 -9.18 -2.34
CA VAL A 144 1.64 -10.19 -3.41
C VAL A 144 1.89 -11.58 -2.81
N ARG A 145 2.72 -11.66 -1.76
CA ARG A 145 3.00 -12.93 -1.06
C ARG A 145 1.76 -13.53 -0.40
N GLN A 146 0.81 -12.72 0.07
CA GLN A 146 -0.44 -13.20 0.66
C GLN A 146 -1.42 -13.75 -0.39
N GLY A 147 -1.33 -13.29 -1.64
CA GLY A 147 -2.17 -13.75 -2.74
C GLY A 147 -3.66 -13.51 -2.47
N GLU A 148 -4.52 -14.48 -2.83
CA GLU A 148 -5.98 -14.34 -2.69
C GLU A 148 -6.44 -14.11 -1.24
N VAL A 149 -5.68 -14.57 -0.24
CA VAL A 149 -6.05 -14.41 1.18
C VAL A 149 -6.14 -12.94 1.58
N ALA A 150 -5.36 -12.06 0.96
CA ALA A 150 -5.38 -10.62 1.26
C ALA A 150 -6.70 -9.93 0.90
N PHE A 151 -7.54 -10.56 0.06
CA PHE A 151 -8.79 -9.99 -0.44
C PHE A 151 -10.04 -10.60 0.23
N VAL A 152 -9.86 -11.57 1.12
CA VAL A 152 -10.94 -12.23 1.88
C VAL A 152 -10.77 -12.14 3.40
N GLY A 153 -9.71 -11.45 3.85
CA GLY A 153 -9.33 -11.33 5.25
C GLY A 153 -10.24 -10.42 6.10
N THR A 154 -9.85 -10.27 7.37
CA THR A 154 -10.54 -9.44 8.36
C THR A 154 -10.32 -7.95 8.14
N ASP A 155 -11.19 -7.14 8.75
CA ASP A 155 -11.14 -5.67 8.65
C ASP A 155 -9.95 -5.02 9.40
N ASP A 156 -9.14 -5.81 10.11
CA ASP A 156 -8.09 -5.29 10.97
C ASP A 156 -6.83 -4.96 10.17
N LEU A 157 -6.18 -3.85 10.55
CA LEU A 157 -4.91 -3.44 9.98
C LEU A 157 -3.77 -4.03 10.81
N LEU A 158 -2.99 -4.90 10.18
CA LEU A 158 -1.79 -5.49 10.77
C LEU A 158 -0.57 -4.68 10.37
N TRP A 159 0.17 -4.22 11.37
CA TRP A 159 1.38 -3.42 11.20
C TRP A 159 2.63 -4.30 11.19
N ASP A 160 3.53 -4.02 10.26
CA ASP A 160 4.86 -4.61 10.16
C ASP A 160 5.91 -3.50 10.23
N LEU A 161 6.96 -3.75 11.01
CA LEU A 161 8.11 -2.89 11.17
C LEU A 161 9.37 -3.76 11.17
N PRO A 162 10.39 -3.43 10.37
CA PRO A 162 11.63 -4.18 10.40
C PRO A 162 12.31 -4.11 11.77
N ALA A 163 12.66 -5.27 12.33
CA ALA A 163 13.36 -5.34 13.62
C ALA A 163 14.81 -4.84 13.58
N GLN A 164 15.44 -4.83 12.40
CA GLN A 164 16.83 -4.43 12.21
C GLN A 164 16.91 -3.26 11.23
N PRO A 165 17.59 -2.15 11.58
CA PRO A 165 17.71 -0.98 10.71
C PRO A 165 18.59 -1.23 9.50
N VAL A 166 19.56 -2.16 9.59
CA VAL A 166 20.46 -2.53 8.48
C VAL A 166 20.25 -3.99 8.12
N ARG A 167 19.99 -4.24 6.83
CA ARG A 167 19.73 -5.57 6.25
C ARG A 167 20.60 -5.75 5.00
N ARG A 168 21.92 -5.70 5.18
CA ARG A 168 22.91 -5.73 4.09
C ARG A 168 23.27 -7.16 3.71
N LEU A 169 23.47 -7.39 2.42
CA LEU A 169 24.14 -8.57 1.90
C LEU A 169 25.59 -8.17 1.56
N ASP A 170 26.55 -8.97 2.04
CA ASP A 170 27.95 -8.80 1.69
C ASP A 170 28.27 -9.71 0.48
N HIS A 171 28.99 -9.15 -0.49
CA HIS A 171 29.35 -9.79 -1.75
C HIS A 171 30.85 -10.06 -1.82
#